data_AF-A0A9E7MYT8-F1
#
_entry.id   AF-A0A9E7MYT8-F1
#
_cell.length_a   1.000
_cell.length_b   1.000
_cell.length_c   1.000
_cell.angle_alpha   90.00
_cell.angle_beta   90.00
_cell.angle_gamma   90.00
#
_symmetry.space_group_name_H-M   'P 1'
#
loop_
_entity.id
_entity.type
_entity.pdbx_description
1 polymer ?
#
loop_
_entity_poly.entity_id
_entity_poly.type
_entity_poly.pdbx_seq_one_letter_code
_entity_poly.pdbx_strand_id
1 'polypeptide(L)'
;MSDEMKKKDLIKEAYRFGYFVGYRGHTEWVSWVSKKKVNIYSLAEELGILEEVKMAYEEGLKDGKAKRLKDISSGLLTSSLEGEPKQKEGDEGLENELEKEFSEFLTTPKIIEPPKILSIMKSLEPPKMLSLPKILTRED
;
A
#
# COMPACT_ATOMS: atom_id res chain seq x y z
N MET A 1 -17.96 -10.68 -2.00
CA MET A 1 -16.94 -9.73 -2.46
C MET A 1 -16.13 -10.43 -3.54
N SER A 2 -16.12 -9.91 -4.77
CA SER A 2 -15.47 -10.56 -5.93
C SER A 2 -13.95 -10.56 -5.78
N ASP A 3 -13.26 -11.57 -6.30
CA ASP A 3 -11.79 -11.66 -6.19
C ASP A 3 -11.06 -10.49 -6.84
N GLU A 4 -11.64 -9.89 -7.89
CA GLU A 4 -11.12 -8.66 -8.50
C GLU A 4 -11.12 -7.48 -7.51
N MET A 5 -12.16 -7.37 -6.67
CA MET A 5 -12.25 -6.31 -5.67
C MET A 5 -11.20 -6.52 -4.57
N LYS A 6 -11.02 -7.76 -4.11
CA LYS A 6 -9.97 -8.11 -3.14
C LYS A 6 -8.56 -7.78 -3.67
N LYS A 7 -8.29 -8.08 -4.95
CA LYS A 7 -7.00 -7.75 -5.60
C LYS A 7 -6.76 -6.25 -5.62
N LYS A 8 -7.76 -5.46 -6.03
CA LYS A 8 -7.69 -3.99 -6.06
C LYS A 8 -7.49 -3.41 -4.66
N ASP A 9 -8.20 -3.92 -3.66
CA ASP A 9 -8.08 -3.47 -2.27
C ASP A 9 -6.69 -3.78 -1.69
N LEU A 10 -6.14 -4.97 -1.97
CA LEU A 10 -4.81 -5.35 -1.50
C LEU A 10 -3.71 -4.47 -2.11
N ILE A 11 -3.82 -4.10 -3.39
CA ILE A 11 -2.90 -3.16 -4.04
C ILE A 11 -2.98 -1.77 -3.40
N LYS A 12 -4.19 -1.28 -3.08
CA LYS A 12 -4.38 -0.01 -2.37
C LYS A 12 -3.74 -0.05 -1.00
N GLU A 13 -3.96 -1.12 -0.26
CA GLU A 13 -3.39 -1.32 1.07
C GLU A 13 -1.86 -1.33 1.01
N ALA A 14 -1.27 -2.08 0.07
CA ALA A 14 0.17 -2.14 -0.12
C ALA A 14 0.79 -0.76 -0.42
N TYR A 15 0.18 0.00 -1.33
CA TYR A 15 0.62 1.36 -1.63
C TYR A 15 0.52 2.28 -0.41
N ARG A 16 -0.62 2.30 0.28
CA ARG A 16 -0.82 3.15 1.47
C ARG A 16 0.14 2.78 2.58
N PHE A 17 0.41 1.49 2.77
CA PHE A 17 1.36 1.01 3.75
C PHE A 17 2.79 1.44 3.41
N GLY A 18 3.22 1.27 2.15
CA GLY A 18 4.50 1.79 1.68
C GLY A 18 4.63 3.29 1.90
N TYR A 19 3.59 4.06 1.53
CA TYR A 19 3.55 5.52 1.74
C TYR A 19 3.73 5.91 3.19
N PHE A 20 2.98 5.29 4.10
CA PHE A 20 3.09 5.55 5.53
C PHE A 20 4.51 5.29 6.04
N VAL A 21 5.06 4.12 5.71
CA VAL A 21 6.42 3.71 6.10
C VAL A 21 7.47 4.70 5.54
N GLY A 22 7.34 5.11 4.29
CA GLY A 22 8.26 6.05 3.65
C GLY A 22 8.17 7.46 4.22
N TYR A 23 6.95 7.90 4.55
CA TYR A 23 6.70 9.23 5.12
C TYR A 23 7.19 9.34 6.57
N ARG A 24 7.04 8.28 7.37
CA ARG A 24 7.56 8.19 8.75
C ARG A 24 9.07 7.93 8.79
N GLY A 25 9.58 7.16 7.84
CA GLY A 25 10.98 6.97 7.46
C GLY A 25 11.95 6.34 8.47
N HIS A 26 11.62 6.21 9.76
CA HIS A 26 12.42 5.43 10.73
C HIS A 26 11.73 4.13 11.20
N THR A 27 10.59 3.78 10.59
CA THR A 27 9.74 2.66 11.03
C THR A 27 9.99 1.34 10.29
N GLU A 28 10.86 1.31 9.28
CA GLU A 28 11.17 0.08 8.51
C GLU A 28 11.75 -1.05 9.39
N TRP A 29 12.26 -0.73 10.58
CA TRP A 29 12.96 -1.65 11.50
C TRP A 29 12.06 -2.19 12.62
N VAL A 30 10.81 -1.73 12.70
CA VAL A 30 9.84 -2.13 13.72
C VAL A 30 9.25 -3.50 13.35
N SER A 31 9.16 -4.43 14.32
CA SER A 31 8.78 -5.82 14.01
C SER A 31 7.36 -5.91 13.43
N TRP A 32 6.45 -5.05 13.87
CA TRP A 32 5.11 -4.89 13.28
C TRP A 32 5.14 -4.60 11.77
N VAL A 33 6.03 -3.72 11.30
CA VAL A 33 6.12 -3.39 9.86
C VAL A 33 6.50 -4.63 9.05
N SER A 34 7.45 -5.41 9.55
CA SER A 34 7.85 -6.68 8.93
C SER A 34 6.71 -7.69 8.92
N LYS A 35 6.01 -7.88 10.05
CA LYS A 35 4.84 -8.78 10.15
C LYS A 35 3.73 -8.38 9.18
N LYS A 36 3.39 -7.09 9.11
CA LYS A 36 2.36 -6.57 8.21
C LYS A 36 2.75 -6.75 6.74
N LYS A 37 4.02 -6.52 6.40
CA LYS A 37 4.55 -6.73 5.04
C LYS A 37 4.46 -8.20 4.62
N VAL A 38 4.82 -9.13 5.49
CA VAL A 38 4.67 -10.58 5.25
C VAL A 38 3.21 -10.92 4.97
N ASN A 39 2.27 -10.45 5.81
CA ASN A 39 0.84 -10.71 5.61
C ASN A 39 0.32 -10.20 4.26
N ILE A 40 0.69 -8.98 3.86
CA ILE A 40 0.29 -8.41 2.56
C ILE A 40 0.82 -9.26 1.41
N TYR A 41 2.07 -9.73 1.48
CA TYR A 41 2.68 -10.53 0.41
C TYR A 41 2.12 -11.95 0.34
N SER A 42 1.87 -12.60 1.48
CA SER A 42 1.22 -13.93 1.49
C SER A 42 -0.18 -13.87 0.88
N LEU A 43 -0.98 -12.85 1.21
CA LEU A 43 -2.30 -12.65 0.57
C LEU A 43 -2.16 -12.37 -0.94
N ALA A 44 -1.09 -11.69 -1.36
CA ALA A 44 -0.86 -11.40 -2.76
C ALA A 44 -0.45 -12.65 -3.55
N GLU A 45 0.31 -13.56 -2.94
CA GLU A 45 0.64 -14.88 -3.51
C GLU A 45 -0.63 -15.72 -3.72
N GLU A 46 -1.51 -15.78 -2.71
CA GLU A 46 -2.80 -16.49 -2.81
C GLU A 46 -3.69 -15.95 -3.94
N LEU A 47 -3.65 -14.63 -4.17
CA LEU A 47 -4.42 -13.97 -5.22
C LEU A 47 -3.71 -13.90 -6.57
N GLY A 48 -2.46 -14.38 -6.67
CA GLY A 48 -1.65 -14.35 -7.88
C GLY A 48 -1.32 -12.94 -8.38
N ILE A 49 -1.12 -11.98 -7.47
CA ILE A 49 -0.81 -10.56 -7.75
C ILE A 49 0.39 -10.04 -6.96
N LEU A 50 1.33 -10.94 -6.61
CA LEU A 50 2.48 -10.61 -5.77
C LEU A 50 3.31 -9.46 -6.36
N GLU A 51 3.53 -9.47 -7.67
CA GLU A 51 4.39 -8.49 -8.33
C GLU A 51 3.74 -7.09 -8.33
N GLU A 52 2.44 -7.03 -8.63
CA GLU A 52 1.64 -5.81 -8.58
C GLU A 52 1.62 -5.20 -7.18
N VAL A 53 1.51 -6.04 -6.16
CA VAL A 53 1.52 -5.63 -4.75
C VAL A 53 2.90 -5.12 -4.33
N LYS A 54 4.00 -5.76 -4.76
CA LYS A 54 5.36 -5.28 -4.52
C LYS A 54 5.60 -3.92 -5.16
N MET A 55 5.25 -3.78 -6.44
CA MET A 55 5.36 -2.51 -7.17
C MET A 55 4.55 -1.40 -6.47
N ALA A 56 3.33 -1.70 -6.03
CA ALA A 56 2.49 -0.74 -5.31
C ALA A 56 3.14 -0.30 -3.99
N TYR A 57 3.68 -1.23 -3.21
CA TYR A 57 4.38 -0.93 -1.96
C TYR A 57 5.62 -0.05 -2.18
N GLU A 58 6.46 -0.38 -3.17
CA GLU A 58 7.68 0.36 -3.49
C GLU A 58 7.39 1.79 -3.97
N GLU A 59 6.37 1.96 -4.82
CA GLU A 59 5.92 3.29 -5.23
C GLU A 59 5.38 4.09 -4.06
N GLY A 60 4.58 3.45 -3.18
CA GLY A 60 4.15 4.06 -1.93
C GLY A 60 5.33 4.58 -1.13
N LEU A 61 6.34 3.72 -0.90
CA LEU A 61 7.54 4.06 -0.13
C LEU A 61 8.27 5.28 -0.70
N LYS A 62 8.40 5.35 -2.03
CA LYS A 62 9.02 6.47 -2.73
C LYS A 62 8.22 7.76 -2.58
N ASP A 63 6.90 7.70 -2.79
CA ASP A 63 6.02 8.86 -2.69
C ASP A 63 5.96 9.40 -1.25
N GLY A 64 5.93 8.51 -0.26
CA GLY A 64 6.02 8.86 1.16
C GLY A 64 7.32 9.59 1.49
N LYS A 65 8.47 9.06 1.05
CA LYS A 65 9.79 9.69 1.23
C LYS A 65 9.87 11.06 0.56
N ALA A 66 9.35 11.18 -0.66
CA ALA A 66 9.31 12.45 -1.39
C ALA A 66 8.43 13.49 -0.69
N LYS A 67 7.26 13.07 -0.19
CA LYS A 67 6.37 13.94 0.58
C LYS A 67 7.02 14.41 1.89
N ARG A 68 7.64 13.49 2.64
CA ARG A 68 8.39 13.83 3.86
C ARG A 68 9.44 14.89 3.59
N LEU A 69 10.25 14.70 2.54
CA LEU A 69 11.27 15.66 2.14
C LEU A 69 10.69 17.04 1.80
N LYS A 70 9.56 17.07 1.07
CA LYS A 70 8.85 18.30 0.74
C LYS A 70 8.32 19.01 2.00
N ASP A 71 7.74 18.27 2.92
CA ASP A 71 7.16 18.83 4.15
C ASP A 71 8.26 19.36 5.09
N ILE A 72 9.43 18.70 5.16
CA ILE A 72 10.63 19.22 5.83
C ILE A 72 11.10 20.51 5.14
N SER A 73 11.27 20.50 3.82
CA SER A 73 11.79 21.66 3.07
C SER A 73 10.89 22.90 3.16
N SER A 74 9.60 22.70 3.39
CA SER A 74 8.61 23.78 3.53
C SER A 74 8.40 24.22 4.98
N GLY A 75 9.11 23.61 5.94
CA GLY A 75 8.96 23.91 7.37
C GLY A 75 7.61 23.46 7.96
N LEU A 76 6.81 22.70 7.20
CA LEU A 76 5.55 22.12 7.66
C LEU A 76 5.77 20.90 8.57
N LEU A 77 6.97 20.33 8.51
CA LEU A 77 7.45 19.33 9.44
C LEU A 77 8.55 19.96 10.30
N THR A 78 8.26 20.25 11.56
CA THR A 78 9.29 20.56 12.54
C THR A 78 9.95 19.27 12.99
N SER A 79 11.22 19.35 13.40
CA SER A 79 12.04 18.26 13.93
C SER A 79 11.44 17.49 15.12
N SER A 80 10.25 17.83 15.62
CA SER A 80 9.55 17.09 16.68
C SER A 80 9.06 15.69 16.28
N LEU A 81 9.07 15.34 14.99
CA LEU A 81 8.93 13.95 14.53
C LEU A 81 10.28 13.26 14.26
N GLU A 82 11.40 13.96 14.47
CA GLU A 82 12.73 13.35 14.61
C GLU A 82 12.75 12.64 15.96
N GLY A 83 12.11 11.48 16.01
CA GLY A 83 12.41 10.49 17.02
C GLY A 83 13.87 10.10 16.84
N GLU A 84 14.77 10.75 17.56
CA GLU A 84 16.07 10.18 17.85
C GLU A 84 15.83 8.74 18.37
N PRO A 85 16.64 7.75 17.97
CA PRO A 85 16.48 6.39 18.44
C PRO A 85 16.87 6.38 19.92
N LYS A 86 15.91 6.69 20.80
CA LYS A 86 16.01 6.40 22.21
C LYS A 86 15.84 4.90 22.34
N GLN A 87 16.98 4.21 22.27
CA GLN A 87 17.13 2.91 22.90
C GLN A 87 16.65 3.05 24.35
N LYS A 88 15.49 2.48 24.67
CA LYS A 88 15.26 1.60 25.83
C LYS A 88 13.76 1.33 26.07
N GLU A 89 13.47 0.03 26.15
CA GLU A 89 12.47 -0.61 27.01
C GLU A 89 10.99 -0.36 26.69
N GLY A 90 10.41 -1.29 25.91
CA GLY A 90 8.97 -1.47 25.70
C GLY A 90 8.52 -1.51 24.24
N ASP A 91 9.09 -2.41 23.42
CA ASP A 91 8.87 -2.52 21.96
C ASP A 91 7.37 -2.58 21.58
N GLU A 92 6.53 -3.20 22.40
CA GLU A 92 5.08 -3.33 22.16
C GLU A 92 4.33 -1.98 22.20
N GLY A 93 4.74 -1.01 23.01
CA GLY A 93 4.01 0.26 23.15
C GLY A 93 4.09 1.12 21.89
N LEU A 94 5.29 1.19 21.30
CA LEU A 94 5.54 1.90 20.05
C LEU A 94 4.93 1.16 18.84
N GLU A 95 4.95 -0.17 18.82
CA GLU A 95 4.29 -0.97 17.79
C GLU A 95 2.78 -0.70 17.74
N ASN A 96 2.11 -0.72 18.89
CA ASN A 96 0.68 -0.46 19.00
C ASN A 96 0.31 0.96 18.59
N GLU A 97 1.13 1.95 18.93
CA GLU A 97 0.89 3.35 18.55
C GLU A 97 1.02 3.55 17.04
N LEU A 98 2.06 2.98 16.41
CA LEU A 98 2.25 3.04 14.96
C LEU A 98 1.15 2.30 14.20
N GLU A 99 0.71 1.15 14.70
CA GLU A 99 -0.38 0.39 14.11
C GLU A 99 -1.71 1.16 14.18
N LYS A 100 -1.98 1.80 15.32
CA LYS A 100 -3.17 2.64 15.49
C LYS A 100 -3.12 3.85 14.56
N GLU A 101 -1.98 4.51 14.47
CA GLU A 101 -1.80 5.65 13.59
C GLU A 101 -1.95 5.27 12.11
N PHE A 102 -1.43 4.11 11.71
CA PHE A 102 -1.64 3.59 10.36
C PHE A 102 -3.12 3.30 10.11
N SER A 103 -3.83 2.73 11.08
CA SER A 103 -5.26 2.47 10.99
C SER A 103 -6.05 3.79 10.82
N GLU A 104 -5.70 4.82 11.59
CA GLU A 104 -6.26 6.16 11.44
C GLU A 104 -5.94 6.74 10.05
N PHE A 105 -4.69 6.62 9.59
CA PHE A 105 -4.25 7.05 8.26
C PHE A 105 -5.09 6.44 7.14
N LEU A 106 -5.40 5.14 7.21
CA LEU A 106 -6.26 4.46 6.24
C LEU A 106 -7.68 5.03 6.18
N THR A 107 -8.20 5.51 7.30
CA THR A 107 -9.55 6.13 7.37
C THR A 107 -9.57 7.59 6.92
N THR A 108 -8.42 8.25 6.86
CA THR A 108 -8.39 9.66 6.44
C THR A 108 -8.63 9.79 4.93
N PRO A 109 -9.58 10.65 4.50
CA PRO A 109 -9.94 10.82 3.08
C PRO A 109 -8.87 11.57 2.25
N LYS A 110 -7.70 11.87 2.82
CA LYS A 110 -6.66 12.72 2.20
C LYS A 110 -5.78 11.99 1.16
N ILE A 111 -5.86 10.67 1.05
CA ILE A 111 -5.00 9.90 0.16
C ILE A 111 -5.71 9.69 -1.18
N ILE A 112 -5.51 10.63 -2.10
CA ILE A 112 -5.85 10.44 -3.51
C ILE A 112 -4.83 9.44 -4.08
N GLU A 113 -5.30 8.32 -4.63
CA GLU A 113 -4.44 7.31 -5.26
C GLU A 113 -3.73 7.92 -6.47
N PRO A 114 -2.40 7.80 -6.57
CA PRO A 114 -1.68 8.39 -7.68
C PRO A 114 -2.00 7.65 -8.98
N PRO A 115 -1.90 8.32 -10.14
CA PRO A 115 -2.29 7.76 -11.44
C PRO A 115 -1.57 6.45 -11.78
N LYS A 116 -0.37 6.23 -11.22
CA LYS A 116 0.41 5.00 -11.42
C LYS A 116 -0.24 3.78 -10.77
N ILE A 117 -0.88 3.94 -9.61
CA ILE A 117 -1.61 2.86 -8.92
C ILE A 117 -2.88 2.48 -9.69
N LEU A 118 -3.55 3.45 -10.30
CA LEU A 118 -4.70 3.21 -11.17
C LEU A 118 -4.30 2.40 -12.42
N SER A 119 -3.09 2.60 -12.94
CA SER A 119 -2.58 1.80 -14.07
C SER A 119 -2.33 0.34 -13.69
N ILE A 120 -1.77 0.08 -12.51
CA ILE A 120 -1.56 -1.30 -11.99
C ILE A 120 -2.90 -2.02 -11.81
N MET A 121 -3.95 -1.33 -11.36
CA MET A 121 -5.28 -1.93 -11.23
C MET A 121 -5.91 -2.26 -12.57
N LYS A 122 -5.69 -1.42 -13.60
CA LYS A 122 -6.22 -1.64 -14.94
C LYS A 122 -5.59 -2.84 -15.64
N SER A 123 -4.33 -3.18 -15.33
CA SER A 123 -3.67 -4.37 -15.91
C SER A 123 -4.19 -5.70 -15.35
N LEU A 124 -4.89 -5.67 -14.21
CA LEU A 124 -5.54 -6.85 -13.64
C LEU A 124 -6.89 -7.18 -14.26
N GLU A 125 -7.48 -6.25 -15.02
CA GLU A 125 -8.76 -6.49 -15.68
C GLU A 125 -8.55 -7.37 -16.91
N PRO A 126 -9.32 -8.46 -17.07
CA PRO A 126 -9.23 -9.27 -18.28
C PRO A 126 -9.54 -8.39 -19.51
N PRO A 127 -8.77 -8.52 -20.60
CA PRO A 127 -9.00 -7.70 -21.78
C PRO A 127 -10.43 -7.90 -22.29
N LYS A 128 -11.14 -6.80 -22.56
CA LYS A 128 -12.55 -6.78 -23.02
C LYS A 128 -12.81 -7.53 -24.35
N MET A 129 -11.81 -8.19 -24.94
CA MET A 129 -11.86 -8.84 -26.26
C MET A 129 -12.09 -10.36 -26.22
N LEU A 130 -12.64 -10.93 -25.15
CA LEU A 130 -13.02 -12.35 -25.06
C LEU A 130 -14.55 -12.56 -25.08
N SER A 131 -15.30 -11.69 -25.73
CA SER A 131 -16.66 -12.03 -26.13
C SER A 131 -16.60 -12.99 -27.32
N LEU A 132 -16.75 -14.29 -27.08
CA LEU A 132 -16.96 -15.26 -28.17
C LEU A 132 -18.16 -14.79 -29.02
N PRO A 133 -18.01 -14.65 -30.35
CA PRO A 133 -19.13 -14.28 -31.19
C PRO A 133 -20.22 -15.36 -31.09
N LYS A 134 -21.46 -14.95 -30.78
CA LYS A 134 -22.67 -15.79 -30.84
C LYS A 134 -22.99 -16.14 -32.29
N ILE A 135 -22.18 -16.96 -32.95
CA ILE A 135 -22.46 -17.48 -34.30
C ILE A 135 -22.11 -18.95 -34.25
N LEU A 136 -23.13 -19.79 -34.06
CA LEU A 136 -23.27 -21.18 -34.57
C LEU A 136 -24.46 -21.87 -33.86
N THR A 137 -25.66 -21.39 -34.14
CA THR A 137 -26.87 -22.24 -34.13
C THR A 137 -27.57 -21.98 -35.45
N ARG A 138 -27.11 -22.67 -36.50
CA ARG A 138 -27.97 -22.99 -37.63
C ARG A 138 -28.70 -24.26 -37.22
N GLU A 139 -29.97 -24.11 -36.88
CA GLU A 139 -30.89 -25.23 -36.84
C GLU A 139 -31.53 -25.28 -38.23
N ASP A 140 -31.24 -26.36 -38.96
CA ASP A 140 -32.03 -26.81 -40.12
C ASP A 140 -33.25 -27.60 -39.63
#